data_AF-A0A5C4WFG4-F1
#
_entry.id   AF-A0A5C4WFG4-F1
#
_cell.length_a   1.000
_cell.length_b   1.000
_cell.length_c   1.000
_cell.angle_alpha   90.00
_cell.angle_beta   90.00
_cell.angle_gamma   90.00
#
_symmetry.space_group_name_H-M   'P 1'
#
loop_
_entity.id
_entity.type
_entity.pdbx_description
1 polymer ?
#
loop_
_entity_poly.entity_id
_entity_poly.type
_entity_poly.pdbx_seq_one_letter_code
_entity_poly.pdbx_strand_id
1 'polypeptide(L)'
;MASEANANHGPVLFWCGVAVAEFGAIQPGFGYPWRPTAYAAAALLVALGFLTVKAADYLRTEEARQRLRLGGYLAGALLVAHQFSSTAYVTGLSRAGSLILYAMAAVMAIQSHHVAGAPRPSLLIATGLDPSALRARLEGAGDTVAVYRTERATDELRDLAARHGVILVEGAEHDPRAKERLSASGLGREIPDIAEREVVVAGPRPFKRYVSGALSRLAVPRSQIHFKSQQRV
;
A
#
# COMPACT_ATOMS: atom_id res chain seq x y z
N MET A 1 -20.25 -7.72 8.56
CA MET A 1 -18.93 -7.96 9.19
C MET A 1 -18.19 -9.13 8.54
N ALA A 2 -18.12 -9.24 7.20
CA ALA A 2 -17.64 -10.46 6.53
C ALA A 2 -16.76 -10.24 5.29
N SER A 3 -15.98 -9.14 5.22
CA SER A 3 -15.17 -8.84 4.01
C SER A 3 -13.69 -8.56 4.24
N GLU A 4 -13.19 -8.51 5.47
CA GLU A 4 -11.77 -8.20 5.71
C GLU A 4 -10.86 -9.44 5.82
N ALA A 5 -11.42 -10.65 5.91
CA ALA A 5 -10.62 -11.86 6.12
C ALA A 5 -9.90 -12.39 4.87
N ASN A 6 -10.21 -11.90 3.66
CA ASN A 6 -9.77 -12.56 2.42
C ASN A 6 -8.50 -11.97 1.76
N ALA A 7 -8.07 -10.75 2.13
CA ALA A 7 -6.97 -10.09 1.41
C ALA A 7 -5.57 -10.65 1.73
N ASN A 8 -5.38 -11.28 2.89
CA ASN A 8 -4.06 -11.76 3.35
C ASN A 8 -3.75 -13.22 3.02
N HIS A 9 -4.68 -13.98 2.44
CA HIS A 9 -4.49 -15.42 2.17
C HIS A 9 -3.83 -15.71 0.81
N GLY A 10 -3.84 -14.74 -0.12
CA GLY A 10 -3.28 -14.90 -1.48
C GLY A 10 -1.82 -15.41 -1.53
N PRO A 11 -0.89 -14.83 -0.75
CA PRO A 11 0.51 -15.26 -0.77
C PRO A 11 0.73 -16.69 -0.27
N VAL A 12 -0.02 -17.09 0.75
CA VAL A 12 0.07 -18.44 1.34
C VAL A 12 -0.49 -19.46 0.36
N LEU A 13 -1.64 -19.18 -0.25
CA LEU A 13 -2.26 -20.06 -1.23
C LEU A 13 -1.38 -20.25 -2.48
N PHE A 14 -0.69 -19.19 -2.94
CA PHE A 14 0.27 -19.29 -4.04
C PHE A 14 1.42 -20.27 -3.71
N TRP A 15 2.06 -20.12 -2.55
CA TRP A 15 3.17 -21.00 -2.17
C TRP A 15 2.72 -22.43 -1.85
N CYS A 16 1.50 -22.63 -1.36
CA CYS A 16 0.88 -23.96 -1.29
C CYS A 16 0.73 -24.58 -2.69
N GLY A 17 0.29 -23.80 -3.68
CA GLY A 17 0.21 -24.24 -5.08
C GLY A 17 1.57 -24.61 -5.67
N VAL A 18 2.60 -23.78 -5.43
CA VAL A 18 3.99 -24.08 -5.83
C VAL A 18 4.49 -25.36 -5.18
N ALA A 19 4.22 -25.56 -3.89
CA ALA A 19 4.61 -26.80 -3.19
C ALA A 19 3.95 -28.03 -3.83
N VAL A 20 2.65 -27.99 -4.11
CA VAL A 20 1.93 -29.10 -4.77
C VAL A 20 2.50 -29.37 -6.16
N ALA A 21 2.81 -28.33 -6.93
CA ALA A 21 3.41 -28.46 -8.26
C ALA A 21 4.80 -29.10 -8.21
N GLU A 22 5.65 -28.68 -7.27
CA GLU A 22 6.99 -29.26 -7.04
C GLU A 22 6.89 -30.74 -6.62
N PHE A 23 6.02 -31.08 -5.65
CA PHE A 23 5.81 -32.47 -5.23
C PHE A 23 5.26 -33.36 -6.36
N GLY A 24 4.40 -32.82 -7.23
CA GLY A 24 3.90 -33.50 -8.41
C GLY A 24 4.97 -33.74 -9.48
N ALA A 25 5.88 -32.77 -9.67
CA ALA A 25 6.99 -32.87 -10.63
C ALA A 25 8.08 -33.86 -10.21
N ILE A 26 8.23 -34.14 -8.90
CA ILE A 26 9.25 -35.06 -8.36
C ILE A 26 8.74 -36.51 -8.27
N GLN A 27 7.50 -36.82 -8.73
CA GLN A 27 6.99 -38.19 -8.67
C GLN A 27 7.88 -39.17 -9.46
N PRO A 28 8.27 -40.31 -8.84
CA PRO A 28 9.07 -41.32 -9.51
C PRO A 28 8.22 -42.00 -10.60
N GLY A 29 8.62 -41.83 -11.87
CA GLY A 29 8.13 -42.67 -12.96
C GLY A 29 8.70 -44.09 -12.84
N PHE A 30 7.97 -45.08 -13.37
CA PHE A 30 8.42 -46.48 -13.44
C PHE A 30 9.83 -46.54 -14.08
N GLY A 31 10.84 -46.89 -13.26
CA GLY A 31 12.23 -47.07 -13.71
C GLY A 31 13.26 -46.00 -13.30
N TYR A 32 12.91 -44.96 -12.53
CA TYR A 32 13.88 -43.97 -12.03
C TYR A 32 14.09 -44.05 -10.51
N PRO A 33 15.35 -44.07 -10.01
CA PRO A 33 15.62 -44.12 -8.58
C PRO A 33 15.32 -42.78 -7.90
N TRP A 34 14.75 -42.87 -6.69
CA TRP A 34 14.47 -41.74 -5.80
C TRP A 34 15.70 -40.86 -5.58
N ARG A 35 15.57 -39.54 -5.81
CA ARG A 35 16.60 -38.55 -5.49
C ARG A 35 16.18 -37.70 -4.29
N PRO A 36 16.53 -38.07 -3.05
CA PRO A 36 16.14 -37.32 -1.85
C PRO A 36 16.61 -35.86 -1.87
N THR A 37 17.66 -35.55 -2.62
CA THR A 37 18.16 -34.18 -2.82
C THR A 37 17.18 -33.26 -3.54
N ALA A 38 16.33 -33.79 -4.43
CA ALA A 38 15.32 -32.99 -5.13
C ALA A 38 14.18 -32.55 -4.18
N TYR A 39 13.72 -33.44 -3.30
CA TYR A 39 12.74 -33.09 -2.27
C TYR A 39 13.28 -32.09 -1.25
N ALA A 40 14.56 -32.23 -0.85
CA ALA A 40 15.21 -31.28 0.03
C ALA A 40 15.32 -29.87 -0.61
N ALA A 41 15.65 -29.80 -1.90
CA ALA A 41 15.70 -28.54 -2.64
C ALA A 41 14.31 -27.88 -2.76
N ALA A 42 13.27 -28.65 -3.10
CA ALA A 42 11.90 -28.15 -3.17
C ALA A 42 11.41 -27.65 -1.79
N ALA A 43 11.68 -28.40 -0.72
CA ALA A 43 11.32 -28.00 0.65
C ALA A 43 12.02 -26.70 1.07
N LEU A 44 13.32 -26.55 0.77
CA LEU A 44 14.08 -25.32 1.05
C LEU A 44 13.53 -24.10 0.29
N LEU A 45 13.06 -24.30 -0.95
CA LEU A 45 12.53 -23.21 -1.78
C LEU A 45 11.14 -22.78 -1.33
N VAL A 46 10.27 -23.72 -0.97
CA VAL A 46 8.98 -23.41 -0.33
C VAL A 46 9.22 -22.70 0.99
N ALA A 47 10.17 -23.17 1.82
CA ALA A 47 10.54 -22.51 3.07
C ALA A 47 11.05 -21.08 2.84
N LEU A 48 11.88 -20.86 1.81
CA LEU A 48 12.34 -19.53 1.40
C LEU A 48 11.16 -18.63 0.99
N GLY A 49 10.21 -19.17 0.23
CA GLY A 49 8.97 -18.49 -0.14
C GLY A 49 8.16 -18.02 1.07
N PHE A 50 7.90 -18.92 2.02
CA PHE A 50 7.25 -18.56 3.29
C PHE A 50 8.05 -17.54 4.10
N LEU A 51 9.38 -17.64 4.11
CA LEU A 51 10.26 -16.67 4.74
C LEU A 51 10.16 -15.29 4.08
N THR A 52 10.06 -15.20 2.75
CA THR A 52 9.87 -13.91 2.07
C THR A 52 8.52 -13.26 2.39
N VAL A 53 7.45 -14.06 2.46
CA VAL A 53 6.12 -13.56 2.89
C VAL A 53 6.17 -13.05 4.32
N LYS A 54 6.76 -13.81 5.24
CA LYS A 54 6.89 -13.43 6.65
C LYS A 54 7.82 -12.23 6.85
N ALA A 55 8.91 -12.14 6.08
CA ALA A 55 9.84 -11.01 6.11
C ALA A 55 9.19 -9.72 5.60
N ALA A 56 8.23 -9.82 4.67
CA ALA A 56 7.51 -8.67 4.15
C ALA A 56 6.67 -7.98 5.25
N ASP A 57 6.21 -8.73 6.25
CA ASP A 57 5.43 -8.19 7.37
C ASP A 57 6.30 -7.34 8.33
N TYR A 58 7.63 -7.55 8.33
CA TYR A 58 8.58 -6.75 9.11
C TYR A 58 8.96 -5.42 8.42
N LEU A 59 8.60 -5.23 7.15
CA LEU A 59 8.87 -3.98 6.42
C LEU A 59 7.82 -2.92 6.77
N ARG A 60 8.28 -1.71 7.11
CA ARG A 60 7.42 -0.59 7.53
C ARG A 60 6.71 0.10 6.38
N THR A 61 7.21 -0.01 5.15
CA THR A 61 6.63 0.65 3.98
C THR A 61 5.93 -0.35 3.09
N GLU A 62 4.70 -0.04 2.70
CA GLU A 62 3.87 -0.95 1.88
C GLU A 62 4.52 -1.24 0.52
N GLU A 63 5.21 -0.25 -0.05
CA GLU A 63 5.97 -0.42 -1.30
C GLU A 63 7.10 -1.46 -1.17
N ALA A 64 7.79 -1.52 -0.03
CA ALA A 64 8.87 -2.48 0.19
C ALA A 64 8.33 -3.88 0.46
N ARG A 65 7.25 -3.99 1.24
CA ARG A 65 6.52 -5.24 1.48
C ARG A 65 6.02 -5.85 0.17
N GLN A 66 5.45 -5.02 -0.69
CA GLN A 66 4.92 -5.43 -1.99
C GLN A 66 6.02 -5.86 -2.96
N ARG A 67 7.13 -5.10 -3.05
CA ARG A 67 8.31 -5.49 -3.86
C ARG A 67 8.93 -6.82 -3.42
N LEU A 68 9.00 -7.09 -2.12
CA LEU A 68 9.54 -8.35 -1.61
C LEU A 68 8.62 -9.54 -1.93
N ARG A 69 7.30 -9.38 -1.75
CA ARG A 69 6.31 -10.40 -2.12
C ARG A 69 6.37 -10.71 -3.64
N LEU A 70 6.59 -9.68 -4.46
CA LEU A 70 6.74 -9.83 -5.93
C LEU A 70 8.01 -10.57 -6.33
N GLY A 71 9.14 -10.24 -5.71
CA GLY A 71 10.38 -10.97 -5.92
C GLY A 71 10.21 -12.46 -5.61
N GLY A 72 9.48 -12.77 -4.53
CA GLY A 72 9.11 -14.14 -4.16
C GLY A 72 8.25 -14.85 -5.23
N TYR A 73 7.17 -14.22 -5.69
CA TYR A 73 6.30 -14.82 -6.72
C TYR A 73 7.00 -15.06 -8.05
N LEU A 74 7.81 -14.09 -8.49
CA LEU A 74 8.56 -14.19 -9.75
C LEU A 74 9.63 -15.29 -9.67
N ALA A 75 10.34 -15.39 -8.54
CA ALA A 75 11.29 -16.47 -8.30
C ALA A 75 10.60 -17.85 -8.28
N GLY A 76 9.45 -17.97 -7.61
CA GLY A 76 8.64 -19.19 -7.60
C GLY A 76 8.18 -19.59 -9.01
N ALA A 77 7.61 -18.67 -9.78
CA ALA A 77 7.15 -18.94 -11.14
C ALA A 77 8.29 -19.35 -12.09
N LEU A 78 9.44 -18.66 -12.02
CA LEU A 78 10.62 -18.99 -12.83
C LEU A 78 11.21 -20.36 -12.47
N LEU A 79 11.17 -20.73 -11.18
CA LEU A 79 11.65 -22.03 -10.72
C LEU A 79 10.78 -23.16 -11.28
N VAL A 80 9.46 -23.05 -11.17
CA VAL A 80 8.58 -24.10 -11.70
C VAL A 80 8.69 -24.15 -13.24
N ALA A 81 8.83 -23.01 -13.91
CA ALA A 81 9.13 -22.98 -15.35
C ALA A 81 10.46 -23.68 -15.70
N HIS A 82 11.49 -23.53 -14.86
CA HIS A 82 12.76 -24.23 -15.02
C HIS A 82 12.62 -25.75 -14.85
N GLN A 83 11.90 -26.24 -13.83
CA GLN A 83 11.67 -27.67 -13.58
C GLN A 83 10.89 -28.36 -14.71
N PHE A 84 9.86 -27.71 -15.25
CA PHE A 84 9.10 -28.24 -16.38
C PHE A 84 9.85 -28.19 -17.72
N SER A 85 10.86 -27.32 -17.84
CA SER A 85 11.73 -27.27 -19.03
C SER A 85 12.82 -28.35 -18.97
N SER A 86 13.36 -28.64 -17.78
CA SER A 86 14.49 -29.56 -17.56
C SER A 86 14.08 -31.03 -17.41
N THR A 87 12.80 -31.32 -17.20
CA THR A 87 12.28 -32.69 -17.13
C THR A 87 12.12 -33.33 -18.52
N ALA A 88 12.72 -34.50 -18.73
CA ALA A 88 12.86 -35.16 -20.03
C ALA A 88 11.56 -35.76 -20.62
N TYR A 89 10.43 -35.65 -19.91
CA TYR A 89 9.18 -36.37 -20.23
C TYR A 89 8.05 -35.48 -20.78
N VAL A 90 8.33 -34.23 -21.12
CA VAL A 90 7.31 -33.26 -21.52
C VAL A 90 7.25 -33.19 -23.05
N THR A 91 6.14 -33.66 -23.65
CA THR A 91 5.87 -33.49 -25.09
C THR A 91 5.88 -32.00 -25.48
N GLY A 92 6.21 -31.68 -26.74
CA GLY A 92 6.32 -30.29 -27.21
C GLY A 92 5.06 -29.44 -26.94
N LEU A 93 3.88 -30.06 -26.98
CA LEU A 93 2.60 -29.40 -26.70
C LEU A 93 2.43 -29.02 -25.22
N SER A 94 2.79 -29.92 -24.30
CA SER A 94 2.75 -29.66 -22.85
C SER A 94 3.78 -28.60 -22.42
N ARG A 95 4.92 -28.50 -23.12
CA ARG A 95 5.93 -27.45 -22.88
C ARG A 95 5.44 -26.08 -23.36
N ALA A 96 4.75 -26.01 -24.50
CA ALA A 96 4.15 -24.78 -24.99
C ALA A 96 2.99 -24.31 -24.09
N GLY A 97 2.15 -25.24 -23.64
CA GLY A 97 1.03 -24.93 -22.73
C GLY A 97 1.47 -24.37 -21.39
N SER A 98 2.52 -24.94 -20.78
CA SER A 98 3.05 -24.43 -19.50
C SER A 98 3.68 -23.04 -19.63
N LEU A 99 4.43 -22.79 -20.71
CA LEU A 99 4.99 -21.45 -20.99
C LEU A 99 3.91 -20.39 -21.15
N ILE A 100 2.79 -20.69 -21.83
CA ILE A 100 1.66 -19.77 -21.98
C ILE A 100 1.02 -19.46 -20.63
N LEU A 101 0.82 -20.47 -19.77
CA LEU A 101 0.30 -20.29 -18.42
C LEU A 101 1.23 -19.43 -17.55
N TYR A 102 2.55 -19.61 -17.64
CA TYR A 102 3.51 -18.74 -16.93
C TYR A 102 3.56 -17.33 -17.49
N ALA A 103 3.48 -17.16 -18.81
CA ALA A 103 3.38 -15.85 -19.43
C ALA A 103 2.09 -15.14 -18.99
N MET A 104 0.96 -15.85 -18.93
CA MET A 104 -0.29 -15.32 -18.38
C MET A 104 -0.18 -14.98 -16.90
N ALA A 105 0.47 -15.82 -16.08
CA ALA A 105 0.69 -15.53 -14.67
C ALA A 105 1.58 -14.30 -14.46
N ALA A 106 2.63 -14.14 -15.28
CA ALA A 106 3.48 -12.96 -15.28
C ALA A 106 2.71 -11.70 -15.73
N VAL A 107 1.92 -11.82 -16.80
CA VAL A 107 1.06 -10.72 -17.28
C VAL A 107 -0.01 -10.36 -16.26
N MET A 108 -0.64 -11.32 -15.58
CA MET A 108 -1.59 -11.08 -14.50
C MET A 108 -0.93 -10.42 -13.30
N ALA A 109 0.28 -10.85 -12.92
CA ALA A 109 1.05 -10.17 -11.88
C ALA A 109 1.31 -8.71 -12.27
N ILE A 110 1.75 -8.45 -13.51
CA ILE A 110 1.99 -7.11 -14.04
C ILE A 110 0.69 -6.27 -14.15
N GLN A 111 -0.43 -6.85 -14.58
CA GLN A 111 -1.72 -6.15 -14.69
C GLN A 111 -2.38 -5.92 -13.34
N SER A 112 -2.17 -6.79 -12.35
CA SER A 112 -2.63 -6.56 -10.98
C SER A 112 -1.98 -5.34 -10.33
N HIS A 113 -0.83 -4.88 -10.85
CA HIS A 113 -0.21 -3.60 -10.49
C HIS A 113 -0.86 -2.37 -11.12
N HIS A 114 -1.68 -2.53 -12.16
CA HIS A 114 -2.36 -1.43 -12.84
C HIS A 114 -3.78 -1.17 -12.30
N VAL A 115 -4.28 -2.00 -11.39
CA VAL A 115 -5.53 -1.69 -10.68
C VAL A 115 -5.23 -0.54 -9.73
N ALA A 116 -5.56 0.67 -10.19
CA ALA A 116 -5.56 1.91 -9.43
C ALA A 116 -6.15 1.64 -8.04
N GLY A 117 -5.40 2.04 -7.01
CA GLY A 117 -5.74 1.75 -5.62
C GLY A 117 -7.19 2.10 -5.30
N ALA A 118 -7.83 1.26 -4.49
CA ALA A 118 -9.05 1.66 -3.80
C ALA A 118 -8.84 3.07 -3.21
N PRO A 119 -9.82 3.98 -3.32
CA PRO A 119 -9.64 5.37 -2.93
C PRO A 119 -9.16 5.42 -1.49
N ARG A 120 -7.91 5.85 -1.30
CA ARG A 120 -7.35 5.98 0.04
C ARG A 120 -8.16 7.06 0.77
N PRO A 121 -8.43 6.87 2.07
CA PRO A 121 -9.00 7.92 2.87
C PRO A 121 -8.13 9.18 2.76
N SER A 122 -8.76 10.33 2.56
CA SER A 122 -8.04 11.57 2.26
C SER A 122 -7.91 12.43 3.52
N LEU A 123 -6.81 13.18 3.61
CA LEU A 123 -6.55 14.14 4.68
C LEU A 123 -6.34 15.52 4.07
N LEU A 124 -7.23 16.46 4.39
CA LEU A 124 -7.09 17.86 3.99
C LEU A 124 -6.47 18.68 5.12
N ILE A 125 -5.25 19.19 4.93
CA ILE A 125 -4.62 20.15 5.85
C ILE A 125 -4.64 21.54 5.21
N ALA A 126 -5.44 22.44 5.79
CA ALA A 126 -5.79 23.71 5.15
C ALA A 126 -5.64 24.91 6.09
N THR A 127 -5.34 26.08 5.52
CA THR A 127 -5.39 27.37 6.22
C THR A 127 -5.82 28.48 5.27
N GLY A 128 -6.56 29.47 5.79
CA GLY A 128 -6.96 30.67 5.06
C GLY A 128 -7.80 30.39 3.81
N LEU A 129 -8.60 29.32 3.82
CA LEU A 129 -9.63 29.05 2.83
C LEU A 129 -10.96 29.60 3.31
N ASP A 130 -11.75 30.13 2.40
CA ASP A 130 -13.10 30.57 2.75
C ASP A 130 -13.94 29.37 3.22
N PRO A 131 -14.84 29.54 4.21
CA PRO A 131 -15.68 28.46 4.71
C PRO A 131 -16.49 27.76 3.61
N SER A 132 -16.92 28.49 2.58
CA SER A 132 -17.61 27.96 1.40
C SER A 132 -16.71 27.03 0.57
N ALA A 133 -15.46 27.44 0.33
CA ALA A 133 -14.48 26.63 -0.40
C ALA A 133 -14.06 25.39 0.40
N LEU A 134 -13.99 25.50 1.73
CA LEU A 134 -13.77 24.35 2.63
C LEU A 134 -14.95 23.38 2.57
N ARG A 135 -16.19 23.88 2.66
CA ARG A 135 -17.42 23.07 2.55
C ARG A 135 -17.46 22.29 1.24
N ALA A 136 -17.27 22.97 0.11
CA ALA A 136 -17.29 22.33 -1.20
C ALA A 136 -16.26 21.19 -1.34
N ARG A 137 -15.11 21.29 -0.67
CA ARG A 137 -14.10 20.24 -0.64
C ARG A 137 -14.49 19.06 0.25
N LEU A 138 -15.15 19.32 1.37
CA LEU A 138 -15.59 18.27 2.29
C LEU A 138 -16.79 17.49 1.72
N GLU A 139 -17.72 18.17 1.05
CA GLU A 139 -18.88 17.54 0.43
C GLU A 139 -18.52 16.65 -0.76
N GLY A 140 -17.47 17.01 -1.51
CA GLY A 140 -17.02 16.24 -2.68
C GLY A 140 -16.07 15.08 -2.36
N ALA A 141 -15.58 14.96 -1.12
CA ALA A 141 -14.53 14.02 -0.75
C ALA A 141 -15.02 13.14 0.41
N GLY A 142 -15.47 11.91 0.09
CA GLY A 142 -16.11 10.98 1.04
C GLY A 142 -15.43 10.80 2.40
N ASP A 143 -14.60 9.77 2.56
CA ASP A 143 -13.87 9.52 3.84
C ASP A 143 -12.69 10.48 3.99
N THR A 144 -12.99 11.74 4.30
CA THR A 144 -12.02 12.82 4.41
C THR A 144 -11.96 13.38 5.82
N VAL A 145 -10.79 13.25 6.45
CA VAL A 145 -10.48 13.98 7.68
C VAL A 145 -9.90 15.34 7.29
N ALA A 146 -10.30 16.41 7.95
CA ALA A 146 -9.76 17.73 7.66
C ALA A 146 -9.22 18.41 8.91
N VAL A 147 -8.01 18.97 8.79
CA VAL A 147 -7.37 19.83 9.78
C VAL A 147 -7.35 21.24 9.22
N TYR A 148 -8.10 22.14 9.83
CA TYR A 148 -8.22 23.52 9.37
C TYR A 148 -7.67 24.50 10.40
N ARG A 149 -6.63 25.24 10.01
CA ARG A 149 -6.05 26.30 10.85
C ARG A 149 -6.70 27.64 10.53
N THR A 150 -7.12 28.35 11.58
CA THR A 150 -7.67 29.70 11.50
C THR A 150 -7.16 30.55 12.67
N GLU A 151 -7.13 31.87 12.51
CA GLU A 151 -6.81 32.77 13.63
C GLU A 151 -7.92 32.83 14.67
N ARG A 152 -9.17 32.76 14.19
CA ARG A 152 -10.38 32.75 15.01
C ARG A 152 -11.41 31.84 14.37
N ALA A 153 -12.04 30.95 15.12
CA ALA A 153 -13.15 30.17 14.61
C ALA A 153 -14.40 31.05 14.47
N THR A 154 -14.94 31.13 13.27
CA THR A 154 -16.27 31.69 12.99
C THR A 154 -17.34 30.64 13.29
N ASP A 155 -18.59 31.08 13.48
CA ASP A 155 -19.71 30.15 13.73
C ASP A 155 -19.88 29.14 12.59
N GLU A 156 -19.68 29.57 11.34
CA GLU A 156 -19.69 28.68 10.16
C GLU A 156 -18.62 27.59 10.21
N LEU A 157 -17.41 27.91 10.69
CA LEU A 157 -16.33 26.93 10.82
C LEU A 157 -16.62 25.92 11.94
N ARG A 158 -17.21 26.38 13.05
CA ARG A 158 -17.64 25.48 14.13
C ARG A 158 -18.76 24.55 13.69
N ASP A 159 -19.68 25.05 12.88
CA ASP A 159 -20.75 24.25 12.27
C ASP A 159 -20.20 23.21 11.26
N LEU A 160 -19.18 23.57 10.47
CA LEU A 160 -18.46 22.61 9.63
C LEU A 160 -17.71 21.55 10.46
N ALA A 161 -17.08 21.94 11.57
CA ALA A 161 -16.41 21.02 12.47
C ALA A 161 -17.39 20.02 13.10
N ALA A 162 -18.57 20.49 13.53
CA ALA A 162 -19.60 19.64 14.10
C ALA A 162 -20.20 18.66 13.07
N ARG A 163 -20.41 19.09 11.82
CA ARG A 163 -21.05 18.25 10.79
C ARG A 163 -20.12 17.30 10.06
N HIS A 164 -18.87 17.69 9.83
CA HIS A 164 -17.91 16.93 9.03
C HIS A 164 -16.68 16.45 9.81
N GLY A 165 -16.66 16.63 11.14
CA GLY A 165 -15.53 16.20 11.97
C GLY A 165 -14.22 16.95 11.69
N VAL A 166 -14.31 18.21 11.26
CA VAL A 166 -13.11 19.04 10.98
C VAL A 166 -12.40 19.38 12.28
N ILE A 167 -11.11 19.09 12.35
CA ILE A 167 -10.24 19.44 13.46
C ILE A 167 -9.82 20.90 13.29
N LEU A 168 -10.41 21.79 14.08
CA LEU A 168 -10.06 23.21 14.09
C LEU A 168 -8.82 23.46 14.93
N VAL A 169 -7.83 24.12 14.33
CA VAL A 169 -6.64 24.62 15.01
C VAL A 169 -6.70 26.13 15.05
N GLU A 170 -7.09 26.68 16.20
CA GLU A 170 -7.15 28.13 16.42
C GLU A 170 -5.79 28.68 16.86
N GLY A 171 -5.39 29.80 16.27
CA GLY A 171 -4.22 30.57 16.67
C GLY A 171 -3.51 31.26 15.51
N ALA A 172 -2.75 32.33 15.81
CA ALA A 172 -1.94 33.07 14.83
C ALA A 172 -0.87 32.19 14.16
N GLU A 173 -0.31 32.61 13.02
CA GLU A 173 0.64 31.77 12.25
C GLU A 173 1.88 31.43 13.08
N HIS A 174 2.23 32.33 14.00
CA HIS A 174 3.36 32.18 14.90
C HIS A 174 2.97 31.78 16.33
N ASP A 175 1.70 31.48 16.57
CA ASP A 175 1.23 30.98 17.86
C ASP A 175 1.87 29.60 18.14
N PRO A 176 2.62 29.44 19.25
CA PRO A 176 3.20 28.16 19.64
C PRO A 176 2.18 27.03 19.76
N ARG A 177 0.95 27.32 20.20
CA ARG A 177 -0.09 26.30 20.39
C ARG A 177 -0.61 25.76 19.06
N ALA A 178 -0.85 26.65 18.10
CA ALA A 178 -1.28 26.26 16.76
C ALA A 178 -0.17 25.49 16.02
N LYS A 179 1.08 25.93 16.17
CA LYS A 179 2.25 25.20 15.64
C LYS A 179 2.35 23.81 16.24
N GLU A 180 2.23 23.67 17.56
CA GLU A 180 2.37 22.35 18.19
C GLU A 180 1.30 21.36 17.72
N ARG A 181 0.06 21.80 17.51
CA ARG A 181 -1.00 20.92 16.96
C ARG A 181 -0.75 20.53 15.50
N LEU A 182 -0.10 21.38 14.72
CA LEU A 182 0.31 21.11 13.33
C LEU A 182 1.70 20.47 13.22
N SER A 183 2.38 20.23 14.33
CA SER A 183 3.67 19.56 14.38
C SER A 183 3.52 18.07 14.07
N ALA A 184 4.62 17.37 13.84
CA ALA A 184 4.60 15.93 13.66
C ALA A 184 3.92 15.21 14.85
N SER A 185 4.27 15.62 16.07
CA SER A 185 3.70 15.05 17.30
C SER A 185 2.22 15.39 17.47
N GLY A 186 1.81 16.62 17.12
CA GLY A 186 0.40 17.04 17.16
C GLY A 186 -0.46 16.26 16.17
N LEU A 187 -0.03 16.23 14.90
CA LEU A 187 -0.74 15.53 13.83
C LEU A 187 -0.81 14.02 14.07
N GLY A 188 0.27 13.39 14.53
CA GLY A 188 0.27 11.96 14.83
C GLY A 188 -0.62 11.57 16.01
N ARG A 189 -0.88 12.49 16.94
CA ARG A 189 -1.81 12.26 18.06
C ARG A 189 -3.27 12.42 17.64
N GLU A 190 -3.55 13.39 16.79
CA GLU A 190 -4.90 13.66 16.28
C GLU A 190 -5.32 12.66 15.19
N ILE A 191 -4.36 12.19 14.38
CA ILE A 191 -4.58 11.32 13.22
C ILE A 191 -3.51 10.22 13.22
N PRO A 192 -3.74 9.10 13.93
CA PRO A 192 -2.76 8.02 14.07
C PRO A 192 -2.42 7.31 12.76
N ASP A 193 -3.35 7.28 11.81
CA ASP A 193 -3.27 6.62 10.50
C ASP A 193 -2.82 7.55 9.36
N ILE A 194 -2.22 8.70 9.69
CA ILE A 194 -1.81 9.74 8.71
C ILE A 194 -0.85 9.24 7.62
N ALA A 195 -0.04 8.22 7.90
CA ALA A 195 0.91 7.64 6.94
C ALA A 195 0.23 6.76 5.87
N GLU A 196 -1.04 6.43 6.06
CA GLU A 196 -1.83 5.58 5.15
C GLU A 196 -2.78 6.41 4.26
N ARG A 197 -2.96 7.70 4.60
CA ARG A 197 -3.90 8.63 3.96
C ARG A 197 -3.24 9.44 2.83
N GLU A 198 -4.03 9.79 1.81
CA GLU A 198 -3.59 10.79 0.83
C GLU A 198 -3.73 12.20 1.40
N VAL A 199 -2.63 12.95 1.47
CA VAL A 199 -2.59 14.25 2.16
C VAL A 199 -2.62 15.39 1.16
N VAL A 200 -3.69 16.18 1.19
CA VAL A 200 -3.83 17.42 0.43
C VAL A 200 -3.51 18.61 1.33
N VAL A 201 -2.46 19.36 1.00
CA VAL A 201 -2.08 20.56 1.76
C VAL A 201 -2.43 21.81 0.96
N ALA A 202 -3.31 22.65 1.52
CA ALA A 202 -3.78 23.88 0.90
C ALA A 202 -3.45 25.10 1.78
N GLY A 203 -2.77 26.09 1.21
CA GLY A 203 -2.45 27.32 1.92
C GLY A 203 -1.24 28.06 1.37
N PRO A 204 -0.79 29.12 2.07
CA PRO A 204 0.39 29.90 1.74
C PRO A 204 1.67 29.05 1.66
N ARG A 205 2.69 29.53 0.94
CA ARG A 205 3.98 28.83 0.82
C ARG A 205 4.65 28.52 2.18
N PRO A 206 4.70 29.44 3.16
CA PRO A 206 5.29 29.15 4.48
C PRO A 206 4.58 28.00 5.20
N PHE A 207 3.25 28.01 5.17
CA PHE A 207 2.41 26.94 5.74
C PHE A 207 2.68 25.59 5.08
N LYS A 208 2.69 25.53 3.74
CA LYS A 208 2.99 24.29 3.02
C LYS A 208 4.36 23.71 3.36
N ARG A 209 5.39 24.57 3.50
CA ARG A 209 6.74 24.16 3.89
C ARG A 209 6.78 23.62 5.32
N TYR A 210 6.07 24.26 6.24
CA TYR A 210 5.97 23.83 7.64
C TYR A 210 5.31 22.45 7.75
N VAL A 211 4.11 22.30 7.17
CA VAL A 211 3.35 21.03 7.18
C VAL A 211 4.13 19.93 6.48
N SER A 212 4.76 20.21 5.33
CA SER A 212 5.61 19.23 4.65
C SER A 212 6.75 18.71 5.53
N GLY A 213 7.36 19.58 6.34
CA GLY A 213 8.38 19.18 7.30
C GLY A 213 7.83 18.27 8.40
N ALA A 214 6.63 18.54 8.90
CA ALA A 214 5.94 17.69 9.87
C ALA A 214 5.58 16.31 9.28
N LEU A 215 4.98 16.28 8.08
CA LEU A 215 4.61 15.05 7.38
C LEU A 215 5.82 14.16 7.08
N SER A 216 6.95 14.77 6.70
CA SER A 216 8.19 14.04 6.47
C SER A 216 8.72 13.34 7.74
N ARG A 217 8.51 13.92 8.93
CA ARG A 217 8.89 13.30 10.21
C ARG A 217 7.96 12.17 10.62
N LEU A 218 6.71 12.22 10.15
CA LEU A 218 5.71 11.16 10.30
C LEU A 218 5.86 10.04 9.26
N ALA A 219 6.95 10.06 8.47
CA ALA A 219 7.24 9.09 7.42
C ALA A 219 6.15 9.01 6.32
N VAL A 220 5.37 10.08 6.12
CA VAL A 220 4.41 10.17 5.01
C VAL A 220 5.19 10.24 3.69
N PRO A 221 4.98 9.30 2.74
CA PRO A 221 5.66 9.32 1.45
C PRO A 221 5.34 10.57 0.64
N ARG A 222 6.36 11.16 -0.01
CA ARG A 222 6.17 12.36 -0.85
C ARG A 222 5.19 12.16 -2.00
N SER A 223 5.06 10.92 -2.49
CA SER A 223 4.08 10.55 -3.53
C SER A 223 2.63 10.72 -3.09
N GLN A 224 2.36 10.71 -1.78
CA GLN A 224 1.02 10.85 -1.21
C GLN A 224 0.67 12.31 -0.83
N ILE A 225 1.62 13.25 -0.97
CA ILE A 225 1.45 14.64 -0.56
C ILE A 225 1.15 15.51 -1.77
N HIS A 226 -0.07 16.03 -1.85
CA HIS A 226 -0.53 16.91 -2.92
C HIS A 226 -0.66 18.35 -2.43
N PHE A 227 0.19 19.23 -2.96
CA PHE A 227 0.14 20.65 -2.65
C PHE A 227 -0.81 21.38 -3.61
N LYS A 228 -1.90 21.94 -3.08
CA LYS A 228 -2.76 22.84 -3.85
C LYS A 228 -2.43 24.30 -3.53
N SER A 229 -2.35 25.13 -4.57
CA SER A 229 -2.33 26.59 -4.42
C SER A 229 -3.71 27.08 -4.00
N GLN A 230 -3.77 28.15 -3.19
CA GLN A 230 -5.02 28.88 -2.99
C GLN A 230 -5.51 29.37 -4.35
N GLN A 231 -6.69 28.92 -4.78
CA GLN A 231 -7.50 29.71 -5.69
C GLN A 231 -8.25 30.70 -4.81
N ARG A 232 -7.81 31.96 -4.79
CA ARG A 232 -8.71 33.06 -4.43
C ARG A 232 -9.78 33.07 -5.52
N VAL A 233 -11.03 32.87 -5.13
CA VAL A 233 -12.19 33.27 -5.96
C VAL A 233 -12.60 34.63 -5.44
#